data_AF-A0A7K3VYY5-F1
#
_entry.id   AF-A0A7K3VYY5-F1
#
_cell.length_a   1.000
_cell.length_b   1.000
_cell.length_c   1.000
_cell.angle_alpha   90.00
_cell.angle_beta   90.00
_cell.angle_gamma   90.00
#
_symmetry.space_group_name_H-M   'P 1'
#
loop_
_entity.id
_entity.type
_entity.pdbx_description
1 polymer ?
#
loop_
_entity_poly.entity_id
_entity_poly.type
_entity_poly.pdbx_seq_one_letter_code
_entity_poly.pdbx_strand_id
1 'polypeptide(L)'
;MAESSTAGDALVLPPLPLATGRVVRVAGADRRVARVELVVSTEDGGELRIPLEHRHGAWWPPAADTYADRVPPVDHPPPEG
;
A
#
# COMPACT_ATOMS: atom_id res chain seq x y z
N MET A 1 14.35 3.36 32.93
CA MET A 1 14.71 3.65 31.53
C MET A 1 13.79 2.80 30.70
N ALA A 2 12.79 3.40 30.04
CA ALA A 2 11.81 2.65 29.26
C ALA A 2 12.50 2.09 28.01
N GLU A 3 12.44 0.77 27.84
CA GLU A 3 12.79 0.11 26.58
C GLU A 3 11.87 0.67 25.49
N SER A 4 12.44 1.46 24.58
CA SER A 4 11.78 1.86 23.35
C SER A 4 11.37 0.58 22.64
N SER A 5 10.05 0.35 22.58
CA SER A 5 9.43 -0.80 21.94
C SER A 5 10.07 -1.02 20.58
N THR A 6 10.48 -2.25 20.29
CA THR A 6 11.12 -2.60 19.02
C THR A 6 10.15 -2.23 17.89
N ALA A 7 10.36 -1.07 17.28
CA ALA A 7 9.70 -0.73 16.04
C ALA A 7 10.39 -1.60 15.00
N GLY A 8 9.75 -2.71 14.62
CA GLY A 8 10.23 -3.56 13.53
C GLY A 8 10.51 -2.72 12.28
N ASP A 9 11.34 -3.26 11.38
CA ASP A 9 11.68 -2.55 10.14
C ASP A 9 10.40 -2.23 9.35
N ALA A 10 10.17 -0.95 9.10
CA ALA A 10 8.94 -0.49 8.45
C ALA A 10 8.98 -0.84 6.96
N LEU A 11 7.84 -1.28 6.40
CA LEU A 11 7.73 -1.47 4.96
C LEU A 11 7.79 -0.11 4.26
N VAL A 12 8.87 0.14 3.51
CA VAL A 12 9.05 1.35 2.70
C VAL A 12 9.00 0.99 1.22
N LEU A 13 8.16 1.69 0.46
CA LEU A 13 8.10 1.51 -0.99
C LEU A 13 9.25 2.27 -1.66
N PRO A 14 9.97 1.65 -2.61
CA PRO A 14 11.09 2.30 -3.26
C PRO A 14 10.61 3.45 -4.16
N PRO A 15 11.46 4.47 -4.42
CA PRO A 15 11.17 5.55 -5.36
C PRO A 15 11.35 5.10 -6.83
N LEU A 16 10.91 3.88 -7.15
CA LEU A 16 11.11 3.16 -8.41
C LEU A 16 9.76 2.56 -8.86
N PRO A 17 9.56 2.25 -10.15
CA PRO A 17 8.34 1.57 -10.58
C PRO A 17 8.30 0.13 -10.04
N LEU A 18 7.14 -0.32 -9.57
CA LEU A 18 6.93 -1.68 -9.08
C LEU A 18 6.46 -2.64 -10.17
N ALA A 19 5.85 -2.11 -11.23
CA ALA A 19 5.45 -2.88 -12.41
C ALA A 19 5.53 -2.02 -13.68
N THR A 20 5.58 -2.65 -14.85
CA THR A 20 5.58 -1.97 -16.14
C THR A 20 4.55 -2.58 -17.09
N GLY A 21 4.16 -1.82 -18.12
CA GLY A 21 3.23 -2.28 -19.15
C GLY A 21 1.76 -1.95 -18.87
N ARG A 22 0.92 -2.13 -19.90
CA ARG A 22 -0.51 -1.75 -19.91
C ARG A 22 -1.43 -2.86 -20.37
N VAL A 23 -0.89 -4.04 -20.66
CA VAL A 23 -1.64 -5.17 -21.19
C VAL A 23 -1.23 -6.42 -20.41
N VAL A 24 -2.21 -7.24 -20.05
CA VAL A 24 -2.03 -8.55 -19.42
C VAL A 24 -2.83 -9.59 -20.21
N ARG A 25 -2.35 -10.83 -20.24
CA ARG A 25 -3.08 -11.94 -20.86
C ARG A 25 -3.96 -12.62 -19.83
N VAL A 26 -5.27 -12.59 -20.05
CA VAL A 26 -6.28 -13.22 -19.17
C VAL A 26 -7.13 -14.16 -20.02
N ALA A 27 -7.18 -15.43 -19.62
CA ALA A 27 -7.88 -16.49 -20.36
C ALA A 27 -7.49 -16.54 -21.86
N GLY A 28 -6.20 -16.39 -22.17
CA GLY A 28 -5.67 -16.43 -23.54
C GLY A 28 -5.87 -15.15 -24.37
N ALA A 29 -6.58 -14.14 -23.85
CA ALA A 29 -6.80 -12.87 -24.55
C ALA A 29 -6.05 -11.71 -23.90
N ASP A 30 -5.59 -10.77 -24.72
CA ASP A 30 -4.93 -9.55 -24.27
C ASP A 30 -5.97 -8.55 -23.74
N ARG A 31 -5.76 -8.09 -22.51
CA ARG A 31 -6.64 -7.14 -21.82
C ARG A 31 -5.84 -5.93 -21.36
N ARG A 32 -6.40 -4.73 -21.56
CA ARG A 32 -5.82 -3.50 -21.02
C ARG A 32 -5.95 -3.51 -19.50
N VAL A 33 -4.84 -3.19 -18.83
CA VAL A 33 -4.79 -3.04 -17.37
C VAL A 33 -5.50 -1.74 -17.00
N ALA A 34 -6.56 -1.84 -16.21
CA ALA A 34 -7.29 -0.68 -15.70
C ALA A 34 -6.72 -0.15 -14.37
N ARG A 35 -6.18 -1.04 -13.53
CA ARG A 35 -5.63 -0.75 -12.20
C ARG A 35 -4.58 -1.79 -11.83
N VAL A 36 -3.58 -1.37 -11.05
CA VAL A 36 -2.65 -2.26 -10.35
C VAL A 36 -2.62 -1.83 -8.88
N GLU A 37 -2.57 -2.81 -7.97
CA GLU A 37 -2.50 -2.57 -6.53
C GLU A 37 -1.42 -3.45 -5.92
N LEU A 38 -0.68 -2.92 -4.95
CA LEU A 38 0.14 -3.72 -4.04
C LEU A 38 -0.73 -4.10 -2.83
N VAL A 39 -0.75 -5.38 -2.53
CA VAL A 39 -1.46 -5.93 -1.36
C VAL A 39 -0.43 -6.40 -0.35
N VAL A 40 -0.54 -5.91 0.88
CA VAL A 40 0.31 -6.29 2.01
C VAL A 40 -0.55 -7.00 3.03
N SER A 41 -0.26 -8.28 3.27
CA SER A 41 -0.92 -9.06 4.32
C SER A 41 -0.02 -9.11 5.55
N THR A 42 -0.61 -8.84 6.72
CA THR A 42 0.08 -8.92 8.01
C THR A 42 -0.15 -10.28 8.67
N GLU A 43 0.72 -10.63 9.61
CA GLU A 43 0.68 -11.95 10.28
C GLU A 43 -0.60 -12.18 11.10
N ASP A 44 -1.21 -11.11 11.60
CA ASP A 44 -2.50 -11.11 12.29
C ASP A 44 -3.71 -11.17 11.32
N GLY A 45 -3.46 -11.31 10.02
CA GLY A 45 -4.50 -11.44 9.00
C GLY A 45 -5.06 -10.11 8.49
N GLY A 46 -4.45 -8.99 8.88
CA GLY A 46 -4.75 -7.67 8.32
C GLY A 46 -4.31 -7.55 6.85
N GLU A 47 -4.95 -6.65 6.12
CA GLU A 47 -4.61 -6.38 4.73
C GLU A 47 -4.60 -4.87 4.44
N LEU A 48 -3.48 -4.38 3.88
CA LEU A 48 -3.35 -3.04 3.35
C LEU A 48 -3.30 -3.09 1.81
N ARG A 49 -4.17 -2.32 1.17
CA ARG A 49 -4.22 -2.19 -0.30
C ARG A 49 -3.71 -0.83 -0.73
N ILE A 50 -2.68 -0.84 -1.57
CA ILE A 50 -1.96 0.34 -2.05
C ILE A 50 -2.20 0.47 -3.56
N PRO A 51 -3.13 1.32 -4.04
CA PRO A 51 -3.28 1.57 -5.48
C PRO A 51 -2.02 2.18 -6.08
N LEU A 52 -1.55 1.61 -7.20
CA LEU A 52 -0.43 2.15 -7.95
C LEU A 52 -0.91 3.12 -9.03
N GLU A 53 -0.12 4.17 -9.25
CA GLU A 53 -0.37 5.19 -10.25
C GLU A 53 0.40 4.89 -11.53
N HIS A 54 -0.31 4.90 -12.67
CA HIS A 54 0.35 4.71 -13.95
C HIS A 54 0.98 6.02 -14.44
N ARG A 55 2.31 6.14 -14.35
CA ARG A 55 3.09 7.30 -14.79
C ARG A 55 4.31 6.85 -15.60
N HIS A 56 4.65 7.58 -16.66
CA HIS A 56 5.81 7.30 -17.51
C HIS A 56 5.90 5.85 -18.06
N GLY A 57 4.75 5.20 -18.33
CA GLY A 57 4.70 3.83 -18.86
C GLY A 57 4.84 2.72 -17.82
N ALA A 58 4.88 3.08 -16.54
CA ALA A 58 5.04 2.16 -15.42
C ALA A 58 4.05 2.45 -14.29
N TRP A 59 3.96 1.54 -13.33
CA TRP A 59 3.08 1.61 -12.16
C TRP A 59 3.92 1.90 -10.92
N TRP A 60 3.65 3.05 -10.31
CA TRP A 60 4.41 3.60 -9.21
C TRP A 60 3.58 3.58 -7.94
N PRO A 61 4.22 3.43 -6.76
CA PRO A 61 3.61 3.88 -5.52
C PRO A 61 3.12 5.33 -5.68
N PRO A 62 1.99 5.70 -5.08
CA PRO A 62 1.60 7.10 -5.00
C PRO A 62 2.62 7.84 -4.14
N ALA A 63 2.69 9.16 -4.31
CA ALA A 63 3.60 10.00 -3.54
C ALA A 63 3.38 9.80 -2.02
N ALA A 64 4.48 9.74 -1.26
CA ALA A 64 4.51 9.33 0.15
C ALA A 64 3.54 10.11 1.07
N ASP A 65 3.21 11.35 0.71
CA ASP A 65 2.28 12.20 1.47
C ASP A 65 0.82 11.72 1.49
N THR A 66 0.49 10.64 0.75
CA THR A 66 -0.92 10.21 0.56
C THR A 66 -1.36 9.03 1.43
N TYR A 67 -0.44 8.32 2.11
CA TYR A 67 -0.80 7.13 2.94
C TYR A 67 -0.91 7.39 4.43
N ALA A 68 -0.31 8.46 4.96
CA ALA A 68 -0.40 8.80 6.38
C ALA A 68 -1.82 9.28 6.80
N ASP A 69 -2.66 9.67 5.83
CA ASP A 69 -3.95 10.34 6.08
C ASP A 69 -5.15 9.38 6.08
N ARG A 70 -5.00 8.12 5.63
CA ARG A 70 -6.13 7.18 5.46
C ARG A 70 -6.32 6.16 6.57
N VAL A 71 -5.71 6.35 7.73
CA VAL A 71 -6.16 5.67 8.95
C VAL A 71 -7.21 6.59 9.58
N PRO A 72 -8.52 6.28 9.53
CA PRO A 72 -9.49 7.07 10.27
C PRO A 72 -9.09 7.01 11.76
N PRO A 73 -9.10 8.14 12.49
CA PRO A 73 -8.83 8.11 13.92
C PRO A 73 -9.85 7.14 14.54
N VAL A 74 -9.33 6.09 15.16
CA VAL A 74 -10.16 5.16 15.92
C VAL A 74 -10.76 5.98 17.06
N ASP A 75 -12.08 6.16 17.03
CA ASP A 75 -12.84 6.86 18.06
C ASP A 75 -12.78 6.00 19.34
N HIS A 76 -11.70 6.17 20.11
CA HIS A 76 -11.59 5.58 21.44
C HIS A 76 -12.34 6.49 22.40
N PRO A 77 -13.47 6.06 22.99
CA PRO A 77 -14.06 6.83 24.08
C PRO A 77 -13.05 6.88 25.24
N PRO A 78 -12.85 8.05 25.86
CA PRO A 78 -11.93 8.17 26.99
C PRO A 78 -12.44 7.32 28.16
N PRO A 79 -11.55 6.70 28.96
CA PRO A 79 -11.96 5.92 30.13
C PRO A 79 -12.64 6.84 31.14
N GLU A 80 -13.83 6.45 31.60
CA GLU A 80 -14.58 7.13 32.65
C GLU A 80 -13.76 7.13 33.95
N GLY A 81 -13.61 8.32 34.54
CA GLY A 81 -13.00 8.52 35.86
C GLY A 81 -13.99 8.36 37.00
#